data_AF-A0A833RLG7-F1
#
_entry.id   AF-A0A833RLG7-F1
#
_cell.length_a   1.000
_cell.length_b   1.000
_cell.length_c   1.000
_cell.angle_alpha   90.00
_cell.angle_beta   90.00
_cell.angle_gamma   90.00
#
_symmetry.space_group_name_H-M   'P 1'
#
loop_
_entity.id
_entity.type
_entity.pdbx_description
1 polymer ?
#
loop_
_entity_poly.entity_id
_entity_poly.type
_entity_poly.pdbx_seq_one_letter_code
_entity_poly.pdbx_strand_id
1 'polypeptide(L)'
;MPSIPFSPLRFSVLLPFSLARRLTSAPTRFASTGSWVRFDWANALRFASIYDDDDPSDLSGFFQRVSICNRGTVREKAPFSIKRVLEYRNEEQRIGRKESIFLSTLRAKRSEGARIFTMINDCKETIWPAVIPGEKFEGGGFVLKAGQSMVFTAPVGWSGRIWGRTGCSFDRDGNGPCETASCGSTLKCGVAGKTPATLAEFTLAKLDFYDVSLVDGYNLPIAITPVNGNKHGGGNCSVAGCNSDLRENCPNDLAVKTVACRSACDVFDTDQYCCRGTYGGPSTCPPTQYSKLFKSACPGAYSYAYDDRSSLFTCSDGDYIITFCSKRKGSGATTIKSIFSWIIPMFATVISWWLWI
;
A
#
# COMPACT_ATOMS: atom_id res chain seq x y z
N MET A 1 -36.01 31.73 3.43
CA MET A 1 -36.42 30.30 3.42
C MET A 1 -35.29 29.48 4.02
N PRO A 2 -35.58 28.49 4.87
CA PRO A 2 -34.68 28.06 5.93
C PRO A 2 -33.50 27.23 5.43
N SER A 3 -32.35 27.51 6.03
CA SER A 3 -31.10 26.77 5.97
C SER A 3 -31.24 25.34 6.51
N ILE A 4 -30.94 24.34 5.68
CA ILE A 4 -30.75 22.96 6.11
C ILE A 4 -29.34 22.86 6.72
N PRO A 5 -29.18 22.43 7.99
CA PRO A 5 -27.87 22.33 8.60
C PRO A 5 -27.13 21.07 8.09
N PHE A 6 -25.92 21.28 7.55
CA PHE A 6 -24.96 20.22 7.28
C PHE A 6 -24.56 19.55 8.59
N SER A 7 -24.76 18.23 8.69
CA SER A 7 -24.20 17.41 9.76
C SER A 7 -22.97 16.66 9.22
N PRO A 8 -21.78 16.79 9.82
CA PRO A 8 -20.67 15.90 9.52
C PRO A 8 -21.02 14.49 10.02
N LEU A 9 -20.59 13.45 9.28
CA LEU A 9 -20.73 12.05 9.69
C LEU A 9 -20.05 11.87 11.06
N ARG A 10 -20.83 11.47 12.06
CA ARG A 10 -20.41 11.29 13.45
C ARG A 10 -20.21 9.81 13.73
N PHE A 11 -19.04 9.45 14.24
CA PHE A 11 -18.84 8.15 14.88
C PHE A 11 -18.47 8.37 16.34
N SER A 12 -19.09 7.60 17.22
CA SER A 12 -18.86 7.65 18.66
C SER A 12 -17.90 6.52 19.02
N VAL A 13 -16.80 6.84 19.72
CA VAL A 13 -15.83 5.84 20.21
C VAL A 13 -15.78 5.92 21.72
N LEU A 14 -15.79 4.77 22.40
CA LEU A 14 -15.66 4.69 23.84
C LEU A 14 -14.19 4.87 24.21
N LEU A 15 -13.86 5.94 24.95
CA LEU A 15 -12.48 6.21 25.38
C LEU A 15 -12.32 6.02 26.90
N PRO A 16 -11.12 5.60 27.37
CA PRO A 16 -10.79 5.63 28.79
C PRO A 16 -10.89 7.04 29.34
N PHE A 17 -11.33 7.15 30.60
CA PHE A 17 -11.67 8.43 31.25
C PHE A 17 -10.52 9.45 31.27
N SER A 18 -9.28 8.97 31.41
CA SER A 18 -8.07 9.79 31.39
C SER A 18 -7.81 10.46 30.04
N LEU A 19 -8.26 9.82 28.95
CA LEU A 19 -8.08 10.27 27.58
C LEU A 19 -9.17 11.26 27.17
N ALA A 20 -10.42 10.97 27.56
CA ALA A 20 -11.56 11.85 27.30
C ALA A 20 -11.36 13.24 27.92
N ARG A 21 -10.76 13.31 29.11
CA ARG A 21 -10.51 14.56 29.83
C ARG A 21 -9.47 15.47 29.17
N ARG A 22 -8.54 14.91 28.36
CA ARG A 22 -7.51 15.70 27.64
C ARG A 22 -7.99 16.28 26.30
N LEU A 23 -9.12 15.79 25.78
CA LEU A 23 -9.66 16.17 24.48
C LEU A 23 -10.72 17.29 24.55
N THR A 24 -11.22 17.63 25.74
CA THR A 24 -12.29 18.64 25.92
C THR A 24 -11.79 19.84 26.72
N SER A 25 -11.87 21.05 26.17
CA SER A 25 -11.45 22.30 26.83
C SER A 25 -12.52 22.95 27.73
N ALA A 26 -13.61 22.25 28.07
CA ALA A 26 -14.70 22.78 28.88
C ALA A 26 -14.88 21.98 30.19
N PRO A 27 -15.15 22.63 31.34
CA PRO A 27 -15.39 21.94 32.61
C PRO A 27 -16.77 21.29 32.56
N THR A 28 -16.82 20.03 32.14
CA THR A 28 -18.03 19.20 32.25
C THR A 28 -17.80 18.14 33.31
N ARG A 29 -18.74 18.00 34.25
CA ARG A 29 -18.70 16.96 35.28
C ARG A 29 -18.83 15.60 34.60
N PHE A 30 -17.78 14.80 34.64
CA PHE A 30 -17.81 13.44 34.13
C PHE A 30 -18.08 12.43 35.27
N ALA A 31 -19.07 11.55 35.09
CA ALA A 31 -19.35 10.41 35.95
C ALA A 31 -18.44 9.22 35.62
N SER A 32 -18.14 8.36 36.59
CA SER A 32 -17.09 7.31 36.61
C SER A 32 -17.21 6.15 35.61
N THR A 33 -18.02 6.26 34.57
CA THR A 33 -18.12 5.27 33.48
C THR A 33 -17.91 5.97 32.15
N GLY A 34 -17.17 5.35 31.24
CA GLY A 34 -16.55 5.97 30.05
C GLY A 34 -17.47 6.92 29.27
N SER A 35 -16.87 7.96 28.68
CA SER A 35 -17.62 8.97 27.92
C SER A 35 -17.34 8.88 26.42
N TRP A 36 -18.40 9.06 25.64
CA TRP A 36 -18.37 9.14 24.19
C TRP A 36 -17.78 10.48 23.75
N VAL A 37 -16.61 10.46 23.12
CA VAL A 37 -15.96 11.66 22.59
C VAL A 37 -16.09 11.69 21.08
N ARG A 38 -16.42 12.87 20.53
CA ARG A 38 -16.51 13.10 19.08
C ARG A 38 -15.10 13.14 18.49
N PHE A 39 -14.83 12.29 17.51
CA PHE A 39 -13.51 12.15 16.88
C PHE A 39 -13.52 12.82 15.49
N ASP A 40 -12.59 13.74 15.22
CA ASP A 40 -12.43 14.42 13.93
C ASP A 40 -10.95 14.41 13.50
N TRP A 41 -10.64 14.90 12.30
CA TRP A 41 -9.27 14.92 11.77
C TRP A 41 -8.29 15.78 12.58
N ALA A 42 -8.79 16.81 13.28
CA ALA A 42 -7.98 17.60 14.19
C ALA A 42 -7.64 16.82 15.48
N ASN A 43 -8.55 15.96 15.94
CA ASN A 43 -8.30 15.02 17.03
C ASN A 43 -7.32 13.91 16.63
N ALA A 44 -7.33 13.45 15.37
CA ALA A 44 -6.36 12.48 14.85
C ALA A 44 -4.93 13.07 14.79
N LEU A 45 -4.79 14.32 14.36
CA LEU A 45 -3.50 15.03 14.34
C LEU A 45 -2.99 15.36 15.75
N ARG A 46 -3.88 15.72 16.68
CA ARG A 46 -3.53 15.87 18.11
C ARG A 46 -3.12 14.56 18.76
N PHE A 47 -3.71 13.44 18.35
CA PHE A 47 -3.33 12.12 18.85
C PHE A 47 -1.92 11.75 18.40
N ALA A 48 -1.57 12.08 17.14
CA ALA A 48 -0.23 11.89 16.60
C ALA A 48 0.81 12.76 17.35
N SER A 49 0.46 13.97 17.80
CA SER A 49 1.37 14.86 18.54
C SER A 49 1.49 14.56 20.05
N ILE A 50 0.68 13.65 20.60
CA ILE A 50 0.75 13.27 22.03
C ILE A 50 1.74 12.12 22.26
N TYR A 51 2.12 11.40 21.20
CA TYR A 51 3.10 10.31 21.23
C TYR A 51 4.47 10.73 20.66
N ASP A 52 4.77 12.04 20.68
CA ASP A 52 6.09 12.61 20.36
C ASP A 52 7.11 12.35 21.48
N ASP A 53 7.39 11.07 21.75
CA ASP A 53 8.63 10.65 22.40
C ASP A 53 9.23 9.47 21.61
N ASP A 54 10.24 9.81 20.82
CA ASP A 54 11.32 8.98 20.26
C ASP A 54 10.96 7.69 19.50
N ASP A 55 10.36 7.78 18.30
CA ASP A 55 10.83 7.09 17.07
C ASP A 55 9.90 7.39 15.87
N PRO A 56 10.33 8.20 14.88
CA PRO A 56 9.54 8.48 13.66
C PRO A 56 9.32 7.25 12.75
N SER A 57 9.81 6.06 13.12
CA SER A 57 9.51 4.78 12.44
C SER A 57 8.24 4.07 12.92
N ASP A 58 7.58 4.53 14.00
CA ASP A 58 6.42 3.84 14.62
C ASP A 58 5.04 4.27 14.06
N LEU A 59 4.99 5.00 12.94
CA LEU A 59 3.72 5.29 12.24
C LEU A 59 3.17 4.07 11.46
N SER A 60 3.94 2.99 11.34
CA SER A 60 3.53 1.70 10.73
C SER A 60 2.32 1.08 11.45
N GLY A 61 2.32 1.12 12.78
CA GLY A 61 1.24 0.61 13.62
C GLY A 61 -0.09 1.32 13.39
N PHE A 62 -0.07 2.57 12.93
CA PHE A 62 -1.28 3.30 12.55
C PHE A 62 -1.90 2.77 11.25
N PHE A 63 -1.11 2.57 10.20
CA PHE A 63 -1.60 2.05 8.91
C PHE A 63 -2.09 0.60 9.02
N GLN A 64 -1.46 -0.19 9.88
CA GLN A 64 -1.88 -1.57 10.12
C GLN A 64 -3.17 -1.67 10.96
N ARG A 65 -3.41 -0.75 11.91
CA ARG A 65 -4.72 -0.64 12.59
C ARG A 65 -5.85 -0.30 11.63
N VAL A 66 -5.58 0.52 10.62
CA VAL A 66 -6.55 0.80 9.52
C VAL A 66 -6.83 -0.47 8.70
N SER A 67 -5.80 -1.29 8.42
CA SER A 67 -5.95 -2.59 7.74
C SER A 67 -6.75 -3.62 8.54
N ILE A 68 -6.45 -3.78 9.84
CA ILE A 68 -7.12 -4.71 10.74
C ILE A 68 -8.60 -4.33 10.93
N CYS A 69 -8.91 -3.03 11.06
CA CYS A 69 -10.30 -2.55 11.12
C CYS A 69 -11.11 -2.88 9.85
N ASN A 70 -10.47 -2.91 8.67
CA ASN A 70 -11.16 -3.21 7.41
C ASN A 70 -11.45 -4.71 7.18
N ARG A 71 -10.87 -5.63 7.95
CA ARG A 71 -11.25 -7.07 7.89
C ARG A 71 -12.61 -7.37 8.52
N GLY A 72 -13.17 -6.47 9.33
CA GLY A 72 -14.39 -6.69 10.10
C GLY A 72 -15.70 -6.24 9.46
N THR A 73 -15.71 -5.59 8.29
CA THR A 73 -16.91 -4.94 7.74
C THR A 73 -17.42 -5.59 6.45
N VAL A 74 -17.71 -6.89 6.51
CA VAL A 74 -18.68 -7.51 5.59
C VAL A 74 -20.08 -7.30 6.17
N ARG A 75 -20.63 -6.08 6.03
CA ARG A 75 -22.08 -5.82 6.04
C ARG A 75 -22.38 -4.39 5.61
N GLU A 76 -22.91 -4.31 4.39
CA GLU A 76 -23.83 -3.30 3.85
C GLU A 76 -23.53 -1.78 3.99
N LYS A 77 -23.51 -1.16 2.79
CA LYS A 77 -23.91 0.21 2.41
C LYS A 77 -22.85 1.33 2.42
N ALA A 78 -22.27 1.55 1.24
CA ALA A 78 -22.49 2.71 0.34
C ALA A 78 -21.18 3.12 -0.37
N PRO A 79 -21.20 3.41 -1.68
CA PRO A 79 -20.00 3.74 -2.44
C PRO A 79 -19.43 5.11 -2.03
N PHE A 80 -18.11 5.14 -1.80
CA PHE A 80 -17.34 6.36 -1.53
C PHE A 80 -17.29 7.21 -2.81
N SER A 81 -18.09 8.28 -2.88
CA SER A 81 -18.18 9.16 -4.05
C SER A 81 -17.13 10.27 -4.00
N ILE A 82 -16.23 10.26 -5.00
CA ILE A 82 -15.15 11.23 -5.27
C ILE A 82 -15.65 12.68 -5.51
N LYS A 83 -16.97 12.94 -5.50
CA LYS A 83 -17.52 14.28 -5.71
C LYS A 83 -17.21 15.28 -4.58
N ARG A 84 -16.89 14.83 -3.37
CA ARG A 84 -16.76 15.70 -2.18
C ARG A 84 -15.37 16.35 -2.00
N VAL A 85 -14.37 15.92 -2.75
CA VAL A 85 -12.99 16.46 -2.66
C VAL A 85 -12.82 17.75 -3.47
N LEU A 86 -13.61 17.95 -4.52
CA LEU A 86 -13.48 19.11 -5.40
C LEU A 86 -14.12 20.40 -4.84
N GLU A 87 -15.08 20.29 -3.92
CA GLU A 87 -15.74 21.47 -3.32
C GLU A 87 -14.85 22.17 -2.29
N TYR A 88 -13.91 21.48 -1.64
CA TYR A 88 -12.99 22.09 -0.68
C TYR A 88 -11.88 22.93 -1.33
N ARG A 89 -11.62 22.75 -2.64
CA ARG A 89 -10.58 23.49 -3.38
C ARG A 89 -11.01 24.91 -3.73
N ASN A 90 -12.31 25.20 -3.73
CA ASN A 90 -12.85 26.50 -4.18
C ASN A 90 -13.05 27.53 -3.06
N GLU A 91 -13.03 27.12 -1.78
CA GLU A 91 -13.24 28.04 -0.66
C GLU A 91 -11.94 28.75 -0.21
N GLU A 92 -10.77 28.14 -0.40
CA GLU A 92 -9.48 28.80 -0.11
C GLU A 92 -9.13 29.93 -1.11
N GLN A 93 -9.75 29.96 -2.29
CA GLN A 93 -9.53 31.04 -3.27
C GLN A 93 -10.35 32.32 -2.97
N ARG A 94 -11.22 32.32 -1.96
CA ARG A 94 -12.11 33.47 -1.67
C ARG A 94 -11.62 34.36 -0.51
N ILE A 95 -10.61 33.95 0.25
CA ILE A 95 -10.03 34.72 1.36
C ILE A 95 -8.68 35.30 0.92
N GLY A 96 -8.74 36.27 0.01
CA GLY A 96 -7.60 37.02 -0.47
C GLY A 96 -8.03 38.36 -1.02
N ARG A 97 -8.32 39.34 -0.15
CA ARG A 97 -8.32 40.75 -0.55
C ARG A 97 -8.15 41.69 0.64
N LYS A 98 -6.90 41.99 0.98
CA LYS A 98 -6.47 43.33 1.41
C LYS A 98 -5.05 43.57 0.90
N GLU A 99 -4.88 44.71 0.25
CA GLU A 99 -3.74 45.14 -0.55
C GLU A 99 -2.49 45.40 0.30
N SER A 100 -1.32 44.97 -0.18
CA SER A 100 -0.08 45.75 -0.07
C SER A 100 0.98 45.17 -1.02
N ILE A 101 1.68 46.07 -1.69
CA ILE A 101 2.66 45.81 -2.75
C ILE A 101 3.87 45.07 -2.14
N PHE A 102 4.12 43.85 -2.58
CA PHE A 102 5.40 43.16 -2.37
C PHE A 102 5.72 42.33 -3.60
N LEU A 103 6.91 42.54 -4.16
CA LEU A 103 7.47 41.84 -5.32
C LEU A 103 7.22 40.32 -5.19
N SER A 104 6.34 39.79 -6.03
CA SER A 104 6.03 38.36 -6.07
C SER A 104 7.22 37.61 -6.66
N THR A 105 8.07 37.10 -5.78
CA THR A 105 8.87 35.93 -6.12
C THR A 105 7.87 34.83 -6.48
N LEU A 106 7.85 34.41 -7.74
CA LEU A 106 7.22 33.16 -8.17
C LEU A 106 7.87 32.02 -7.38
N ARG A 107 7.37 31.74 -6.17
CA ARG A 107 7.59 30.45 -5.53
C ARG A 107 6.80 29.45 -6.36
N ALA A 108 7.46 28.86 -7.35
CA ALA A 108 7.02 27.62 -7.93
C ALA A 108 6.72 26.67 -6.77
N LYS A 109 5.45 26.31 -6.56
CA LYS A 109 5.13 25.13 -5.76
C LYS A 109 5.86 24.00 -6.48
N ARG A 110 6.93 23.49 -5.86
CA ARG A 110 7.62 22.29 -6.33
C ARG A 110 6.53 21.23 -6.47
N SER A 111 6.24 20.81 -7.69
CA SER A 111 5.35 19.67 -7.92
C SER A 111 5.99 18.54 -7.14
N GLU A 112 5.30 18.02 -6.13
CA GLU A 112 5.68 16.75 -5.53
C GLU A 112 5.64 15.73 -6.67
N GLY A 113 6.79 15.10 -6.94
CA GLY A 113 6.97 14.24 -8.11
C GLY A 113 6.03 13.05 -8.06
N ALA A 114 5.66 12.49 -9.21
CA ALA A 114 5.03 11.17 -9.24
C ALA A 114 6.11 10.08 -9.23
N ARG A 115 5.77 8.88 -8.74
CA ARG A 115 6.64 7.71 -8.81
C ARG A 115 6.24 6.83 -9.98
N ILE A 116 7.22 6.26 -10.65
CA ILE A 116 7.02 5.31 -11.73
C ILE A 116 6.99 3.90 -11.15
N PHE A 117 5.98 3.13 -11.52
CA PHE A 117 5.81 1.73 -11.16
C PHE A 117 5.94 0.88 -12.41
N THR A 118 6.99 0.05 -12.49
CA THR A 118 7.16 -0.95 -13.56
C THR A 118 6.78 -2.32 -13.02
N MET A 119 5.69 -2.89 -13.50
CA MET A 119 5.21 -4.21 -13.10
C MET A 119 5.63 -5.25 -14.13
N ILE A 120 6.36 -6.27 -13.71
CA ILE A 120 6.96 -7.30 -14.57
C ILE A 120 6.42 -8.68 -14.18
N ASN A 121 5.95 -9.44 -15.16
CA ASN A 121 5.63 -10.85 -14.97
C ASN A 121 6.81 -11.73 -15.39
N ASP A 122 7.62 -12.17 -14.43
CA ASP A 122 8.68 -13.17 -14.64
C ASP A 122 8.19 -14.61 -14.40
N CYS A 123 6.89 -14.79 -14.18
CA CYS A 123 6.28 -16.11 -14.11
C CYS A 123 6.23 -16.73 -15.51
N LYS A 124 6.21 -18.07 -15.57
CA LYS A 124 6.02 -18.82 -16.82
C LYS A 124 4.60 -18.75 -17.36
N GLU A 125 3.66 -18.32 -16.53
CA GLU A 125 2.23 -18.29 -16.82
C GLU A 125 1.74 -16.85 -16.88
N THR A 126 0.55 -16.66 -17.46
CA THR A 126 -0.14 -15.37 -17.39
C THR A 126 -0.62 -15.13 -15.96
N ILE A 127 -0.44 -13.91 -15.47
CA ILE A 127 -0.99 -13.46 -14.20
C ILE A 127 -1.93 -12.29 -14.44
N TRP A 128 -2.74 -11.99 -13.44
CA TRP A 128 -3.65 -10.84 -13.47
C TRP A 128 -3.37 -9.94 -12.27
N PRO A 129 -2.39 -9.01 -12.37
CA PRO A 129 -2.12 -8.09 -11.30
C PRO A 129 -3.38 -7.30 -10.95
N ALA A 130 -3.49 -6.97 -9.67
CA ALA A 130 -4.58 -6.22 -9.09
C ALA A 130 -4.01 -5.17 -8.14
N VAL A 131 -4.66 -4.00 -8.12
CA VAL A 131 -4.17 -2.83 -7.40
C VAL A 131 -5.33 -2.10 -6.74
N ILE A 132 -5.16 -1.72 -5.48
CA ILE A 132 -6.07 -0.81 -4.79
C ILE A 132 -5.28 0.29 -4.09
N PRO A 133 -5.68 1.57 -4.20
CA PRO A 133 -6.71 2.09 -5.12
C PRO A 133 -6.22 2.06 -6.58
N GLY A 134 -7.13 1.78 -7.51
CA GLY A 134 -6.79 1.32 -8.87
C GLY A 134 -6.83 2.37 -9.98
N GLU A 135 -7.21 3.62 -9.69
CA GLU A 135 -7.48 4.66 -10.70
C GLU A 135 -6.26 5.01 -11.56
N LYS A 136 -5.06 4.80 -11.03
CA LYS A 136 -3.78 5.01 -11.72
C LYS A 136 -3.18 3.74 -12.33
N PHE A 137 -3.88 2.62 -12.19
CA PHE A 137 -3.40 1.27 -12.50
C PHE A 137 -4.46 0.50 -13.28
N GLU A 138 -4.87 1.04 -14.44
CA GLU A 138 -5.87 0.41 -15.31
C GLU A 138 -7.21 0.14 -14.61
N GLY A 139 -7.64 0.97 -13.65
CA GLY A 139 -8.86 0.73 -12.89
C GLY A 139 -8.76 -0.43 -11.89
N GLY A 140 -7.54 -0.83 -11.51
CA GLY A 140 -7.29 -1.76 -10.41
C GLY A 140 -7.07 -3.22 -10.80
N GLY A 141 -6.99 -3.53 -12.10
CA GLY A 141 -6.57 -4.87 -12.52
C GLY A 141 -6.39 -5.01 -14.03
N PHE A 142 -5.48 -5.89 -14.45
CA PHE A 142 -5.16 -6.08 -15.86
C PHE A 142 -4.54 -7.45 -16.09
N VAL A 143 -4.42 -7.85 -17.36
CA VAL A 143 -3.75 -9.09 -17.77
C VAL A 143 -2.27 -8.80 -18.00
N LEU A 144 -1.38 -9.64 -17.51
CA LEU A 144 0.06 -9.53 -17.75
C LEU A 144 0.61 -10.91 -18.15
N LYS A 145 0.89 -11.11 -19.44
CA LYS A 145 1.41 -12.40 -19.94
C LYS A 145 2.86 -12.61 -19.49
N ALA A 146 3.33 -13.86 -19.56
CA ALA A 146 4.71 -14.21 -19.23
C ALA A 146 5.71 -13.33 -19.99
N GLY A 147 6.69 -12.77 -19.28
CA GLY A 147 7.72 -11.88 -19.81
C GLY A 147 7.25 -10.45 -20.13
N GLN A 148 5.97 -10.12 -19.97
CA GLN A 148 5.47 -8.77 -20.21
C GLN A 148 5.71 -7.84 -19.01
N SER A 149 5.79 -6.55 -19.32
CA SER A 149 5.81 -5.47 -18.34
C SER A 149 4.79 -4.39 -18.65
N MET A 150 4.30 -3.73 -17.62
CA MET A 150 3.45 -2.53 -17.71
C MET A 150 4.03 -1.43 -16.84
N VAL A 151 3.85 -0.17 -17.26
CA VAL A 151 4.36 1.00 -16.55
C VAL A 151 3.20 1.89 -16.13
N PHE A 152 3.22 2.31 -14.88
CA PHE A 152 2.23 3.19 -14.27
C PHE A 152 2.90 4.34 -13.54
N THR A 153 2.09 5.34 -13.19
CA THR A 153 2.56 6.51 -12.47
C THR A 153 1.58 6.82 -11.34
N ALA A 154 2.08 6.85 -10.10
CA ALA A 154 1.29 7.19 -8.92
C ALA A 154 1.78 8.50 -8.31
N PRO A 155 0.88 9.40 -7.89
CA PRO A 155 1.27 10.64 -7.24
C PRO A 155 1.86 10.37 -5.85
N VAL A 156 2.72 11.27 -5.37
CA VAL A 156 3.02 11.34 -3.93
C VAL A 156 1.71 11.51 -3.15
N GLY A 157 1.61 10.82 -2.02
CA GLY A 157 0.39 10.65 -1.25
C GLY A 157 -0.42 9.41 -1.61
N TRP A 158 -0.06 8.67 -2.68
CA TRP A 158 -0.68 7.38 -2.95
C TRP A 158 -0.25 6.35 -1.90
N SER A 159 -1.24 5.67 -1.32
CA SER A 159 -1.04 4.54 -0.41
C SER A 159 -1.94 3.41 -0.88
N GLY A 160 -1.38 2.22 -1.04
CA GLY A 160 -2.07 1.14 -1.71
C GLY A 160 -1.34 -0.19 -1.68
N ARG A 161 -2.01 -1.18 -2.29
CA ARG A 161 -1.57 -2.58 -2.34
C ARG A 161 -1.63 -3.10 -3.76
N ILE A 162 -0.64 -3.88 -4.12
CA ILE A 162 -0.51 -4.57 -5.41
C ILE A 162 -0.36 -6.07 -5.12
N TRP A 163 -1.07 -6.92 -5.86
CA TRP A 163 -0.90 -8.38 -5.77
C TRP A 163 -1.14 -9.05 -7.12
N GLY A 164 -0.72 -10.32 -7.24
CA GLY A 164 -0.94 -11.12 -8.43
C GLY A 164 -2.08 -12.13 -8.23
N ARG A 165 -2.96 -12.27 -9.22
CA ARG A 165 -3.95 -13.36 -9.29
C ARG A 165 -3.48 -14.41 -10.28
N THR A 166 -3.78 -15.68 -9.99
CA THR A 166 -3.43 -16.83 -10.85
C THR A 166 -4.67 -17.67 -11.18
N GLY A 167 -4.58 -18.45 -12.27
CA GLY A 167 -5.66 -19.34 -12.69
C GLY A 167 -6.96 -18.60 -13.03
N CYS A 168 -6.88 -17.39 -13.59
CA CYS A 168 -8.05 -16.62 -13.93
C CYS A 168 -8.59 -16.94 -15.32
N SER A 169 -9.91 -16.85 -15.47
CA SER A 169 -10.60 -16.96 -16.76
C SER A 169 -11.67 -15.90 -16.87
N PHE A 170 -11.33 -14.76 -17.49
CA PHE A 170 -12.28 -13.66 -17.71
C PHE A 170 -12.89 -13.73 -19.11
N ASP A 171 -14.18 -13.44 -19.21
CA ASP A 171 -14.87 -13.21 -20.47
C ASP A 171 -14.49 -11.86 -21.09
N ARG A 172 -15.14 -11.50 -22.21
CA ARG A 172 -14.88 -10.25 -22.93
C ARG A 172 -15.29 -9.00 -22.14
N ASP A 173 -16.22 -9.15 -21.21
CA ASP A 173 -16.70 -8.07 -20.35
C ASP A 173 -15.84 -7.95 -19.07
N GLY A 174 -14.82 -8.81 -18.94
CA GLY A 174 -13.92 -8.84 -17.80
C GLY A 174 -14.51 -9.54 -16.59
N ASN A 175 -15.50 -10.43 -16.76
CA ASN A 175 -16.10 -11.20 -15.68
C ASN A 175 -15.58 -12.64 -15.64
N GLY A 176 -15.30 -13.16 -14.45
CA GLY A 176 -14.77 -14.50 -14.28
C GLY A 176 -14.09 -14.75 -12.94
N PRO A 177 -13.78 -16.02 -12.62
CA PRO A 177 -13.10 -16.41 -11.40
C PRO A 177 -11.57 -16.35 -11.56
N CYS A 178 -10.89 -16.39 -10.41
CA CYS A 178 -9.46 -16.70 -10.29
C CYS A 178 -9.28 -17.77 -9.20
N GLU A 179 -8.28 -18.64 -9.36
CA GLU A 179 -7.97 -19.68 -8.39
C GLU A 179 -7.38 -19.10 -7.10
N THR A 180 -6.47 -18.13 -7.22
CA THR A 180 -5.85 -17.47 -6.06
C THR A 180 -6.03 -15.95 -6.09
N ALA A 181 -6.06 -15.36 -4.89
CA ALA A 181 -6.08 -13.91 -4.66
C ALA A 181 -7.20 -13.12 -5.38
N SER A 182 -8.31 -13.78 -5.70
CA SER A 182 -9.44 -13.16 -6.40
C SER A 182 -10.02 -11.98 -5.62
N CYS A 183 -10.36 -10.89 -6.31
CA CYS A 183 -11.07 -9.74 -5.76
C CYS A 183 -12.59 -9.75 -6.05
N GLY A 184 -13.14 -10.91 -6.41
CA GLY A 184 -14.55 -11.07 -6.79
C GLY A 184 -14.69 -11.80 -8.11
N SER A 185 -15.60 -11.31 -8.96
CA SER A 185 -15.85 -11.87 -10.29
C SER A 185 -15.40 -10.95 -11.42
N THR A 186 -14.62 -9.91 -11.14
CA THR A 186 -14.25 -8.87 -12.13
C THR A 186 -12.74 -8.77 -12.30
N LEU A 187 -12.31 -8.41 -13.51
CA LEU A 187 -10.91 -8.15 -13.83
C LEU A 187 -10.40 -6.93 -13.07
N LYS A 188 -11.19 -5.86 -13.02
CA LYS A 188 -10.87 -4.59 -12.35
C LYS A 188 -11.27 -4.68 -10.88
N CYS A 189 -10.30 -4.63 -9.97
CA CYS A 189 -10.55 -4.78 -8.53
C CYS A 189 -10.90 -3.45 -7.88
N GLY A 190 -12.07 -3.40 -7.22
CA GLY A 190 -12.46 -2.30 -6.33
C GLY A 190 -12.29 -2.61 -4.84
N VAL A 191 -11.91 -3.85 -4.52
CA VAL A 191 -11.73 -4.36 -3.16
C VAL A 191 -10.45 -5.18 -3.06
N ALA A 192 -10.00 -5.47 -1.84
CA ALA A 192 -8.87 -6.34 -1.59
C ALA A 192 -9.09 -7.76 -2.13
N GLY A 193 -7.99 -8.42 -2.50
CA GLY A 193 -8.00 -9.83 -2.87
C GLY A 193 -8.32 -10.74 -1.69
N LYS A 194 -8.91 -11.90 -1.97
CA LYS A 194 -9.10 -12.98 -0.99
C LYS A 194 -7.75 -13.57 -0.58
N THR A 195 -7.62 -13.96 0.69
CA THR A 195 -6.49 -14.76 1.16
C THR A 195 -6.54 -16.17 0.56
N PRO A 196 -5.40 -16.83 0.32
CA PRO A 196 -4.04 -16.34 0.46
C PRO A 196 -3.58 -15.42 -0.68
N ALA A 197 -2.88 -14.33 -0.35
CA ALA A 197 -2.31 -13.39 -1.31
C ALA A 197 -0.99 -12.78 -0.80
N THR A 198 0.07 -12.86 -1.61
CA THR A 198 1.29 -12.07 -1.37
C THR A 198 1.04 -10.63 -1.80
N LEU A 199 1.31 -9.68 -0.91
CA LEU A 199 1.03 -8.26 -1.14
C LEU A 199 2.32 -7.46 -1.29
N ALA A 200 2.34 -6.50 -2.20
CA ALA A 200 3.30 -5.41 -2.23
C ALA A 200 2.57 -4.14 -1.77
N GLU A 201 2.99 -3.57 -0.64
CA GLU A 201 2.33 -2.45 0.00
C GLU A 201 3.22 -1.19 -0.10
N PHE A 202 2.58 -0.04 -0.26
CA PHE A 202 3.26 1.24 -0.44
C PHE A 202 2.52 2.36 0.27
N THR A 203 3.27 3.32 0.78
CA THR A 203 2.82 4.66 1.17
C THR A 203 3.84 5.68 0.67
N LEU A 204 3.48 6.40 -0.39
CA LEU A 204 4.35 7.37 -1.05
C LEU A 204 4.25 8.73 -0.38
N ALA A 205 5.38 9.31 -0.01
CA ALA A 205 5.44 10.59 0.69
C ALA A 205 6.73 11.33 0.31
N LYS A 206 7.23 12.19 1.19
CA LYS A 206 8.60 12.70 1.08
C LYS A 206 9.62 11.57 1.26
N LEU A 207 9.36 10.69 2.22
CA LEU A 207 10.07 9.42 2.42
C LEU A 207 9.04 8.32 2.18
N ASP A 208 9.24 7.52 1.14
CA ASP A 208 8.31 6.45 0.82
C ASP A 208 8.53 5.28 1.77
N PHE A 209 7.44 4.60 2.13
CA PHE A 209 7.43 3.34 2.86
C PHE A 209 6.89 2.25 1.95
N TYR A 210 7.55 1.10 1.94
CA TYR A 210 7.11 -0.05 1.15
C TYR A 210 7.57 -1.35 1.77
N ASP A 211 6.82 -2.40 1.46
CA ASP A 211 7.10 -3.74 1.93
C ASP A 211 6.44 -4.80 1.06
N VAL A 212 6.89 -6.04 1.22
CA VAL A 212 6.15 -7.21 0.77
C VAL A 212 5.60 -7.91 1.99
N SER A 213 4.32 -8.27 1.97
CA SER A 213 3.60 -8.79 3.12
C SER A 213 2.99 -10.16 2.86
N LEU A 214 3.21 -11.05 3.82
CA LEU A 214 2.70 -12.42 3.89
C LEU A 214 1.68 -12.61 5.02
N VAL A 215 1.26 -11.50 5.64
CA VAL A 215 0.21 -11.48 6.68
C VAL A 215 -1.10 -12.09 6.15
N ASP A 216 -1.36 -11.86 4.86
CA ASP A 216 -2.51 -12.37 4.11
C ASP A 216 -2.20 -13.70 3.39
N GLY A 217 -1.07 -14.35 3.70
CA GLY A 217 -0.63 -15.60 3.08
C GLY A 217 0.29 -15.40 1.87
N TYR A 218 0.47 -16.46 1.10
CA TYR A 218 1.37 -16.51 -0.03
C TYR A 218 0.75 -17.27 -1.21
N ASN A 219 0.78 -16.70 -2.41
CA ASN A 219 0.35 -17.41 -3.62
C ASN A 219 1.40 -17.37 -4.74
N LEU A 220 2.14 -16.27 -4.89
CA LEU A 220 3.28 -16.19 -5.80
C LEU A 220 4.40 -15.29 -5.24
N PRO A 221 5.66 -15.49 -5.65
CA PRO A 221 6.75 -14.62 -5.23
C PRO A 221 6.56 -13.19 -5.75
N ILE A 222 6.81 -12.19 -4.92
CA ILE A 222 6.86 -10.78 -5.30
C ILE A 222 8.15 -10.17 -4.75
N ALA A 223 8.79 -9.32 -5.55
CA ALA A 223 9.88 -8.44 -5.12
C ALA A 223 9.61 -6.99 -5.52
N ILE A 224 9.94 -6.06 -4.63
CA ILE A 224 9.95 -4.63 -4.88
C ILE A 224 11.40 -4.18 -4.93
N THR A 225 11.83 -3.67 -6.09
CA THR A 225 13.17 -3.10 -6.29
C THR A 225 13.04 -1.59 -6.50
N PRO A 226 13.42 -0.77 -5.51
CA PRO A 226 13.54 0.66 -5.73
C PRO A 226 14.64 0.97 -6.74
N VAL A 227 14.39 1.90 -7.65
CA VAL A 227 15.34 2.44 -8.62
C VAL A 227 15.32 3.96 -8.56
N ASN A 228 16.41 4.61 -8.96
CA ASN A 228 16.59 6.07 -8.91
C ASN A 228 16.47 6.71 -7.52
N GLY A 229 16.28 5.91 -6.46
CA GLY A 229 16.12 6.39 -5.10
C GLY A 229 17.36 7.08 -4.56
N ASN A 230 17.13 8.20 -3.87
CA ASN A 230 18.16 8.97 -3.21
C ASN A 230 18.42 8.44 -1.79
N LYS A 231 19.42 7.57 -1.65
CA LYS A 231 19.87 7.04 -0.35
C LYS A 231 20.35 8.12 0.63
N HIS A 232 20.80 9.26 0.13
CA HIS A 232 21.20 10.41 0.97
C HIS A 232 20.01 11.27 1.40
N GLY A 233 18.86 11.11 0.73
CA GLY A 233 17.60 11.79 1.06
C GLY A 233 16.78 11.08 2.14
N GLY A 234 17.24 9.92 2.62
CA GLY A 234 16.56 9.09 3.62
C GLY A 234 16.25 7.67 3.12
N GLY A 235 16.27 6.72 4.06
CA GLY A 235 16.00 5.31 3.79
C GLY A 235 17.16 4.55 3.12
N ASN A 236 17.07 3.22 3.11
CA ASN A 236 18.11 2.36 2.54
C ASN A 236 17.84 1.97 1.07
N CYS A 237 16.63 2.21 0.57
CA CYS A 237 16.17 1.81 -0.76
C CYS A 237 16.48 0.32 -1.06
N SER A 238 16.37 -0.53 -0.04
CA SER A 238 16.64 -1.96 -0.15
C SER A 238 15.54 -2.69 -0.89
N VAL A 239 15.87 -3.83 -1.48
CA VAL A 239 14.87 -4.67 -2.16
C VAL A 239 14.01 -5.39 -1.11
N ALA A 240 12.69 -5.24 -1.19
CA ALA A 240 11.71 -6.00 -0.38
C ALA A 240 11.24 -7.24 -1.13
N GLY A 241 10.81 -8.28 -0.43
CA GLY A 241 10.25 -9.49 -1.04
C GLY A 241 10.79 -10.81 -0.54
N CYS A 242 10.41 -11.86 -1.25
CA CYS A 242 10.78 -13.23 -0.95
C CYS A 242 11.84 -13.77 -1.93
N ASN A 243 12.77 -14.57 -1.41
CA ASN A 243 13.83 -15.20 -2.20
C ASN A 243 13.48 -16.64 -2.62
N SER A 244 12.44 -17.21 -2.00
CA SER A 244 12.08 -18.63 -2.11
C SER A 244 10.59 -18.80 -2.41
N ASP A 245 10.21 -19.97 -2.92
CA ASP A 245 8.80 -20.31 -3.11
C ASP A 245 8.25 -20.97 -1.85
N LEU A 246 7.37 -20.27 -1.13
CA LEU A 246 6.79 -20.77 0.11
C LEU A 246 5.84 -21.95 -0.10
N ARG A 247 5.36 -22.18 -1.32
CA ARG A 247 4.49 -23.33 -1.63
C ARG A 247 5.24 -24.66 -1.52
N GLU A 248 6.54 -24.66 -1.75
CA GLU A 248 7.39 -25.86 -1.69
C GLU A 248 7.52 -26.42 -0.25
N ASN A 249 7.43 -25.55 0.76
CA ASN A 249 7.61 -25.90 2.17
C ASN A 249 6.41 -25.44 3.04
N CYS A 250 5.23 -25.29 2.43
CA CYS A 250 4.04 -24.87 3.15
C CYS A 250 3.57 -26.00 4.09
N PRO A 251 3.38 -25.73 5.40
CA PRO A 251 2.82 -26.72 6.32
C PRO A 251 1.46 -27.22 5.83
N ASN A 252 1.17 -28.51 6.04
CA ASN A 252 -0.08 -29.13 5.57
C ASN A 252 -1.34 -28.39 6.04
N ASP A 253 -1.34 -27.90 7.28
CA ASP A 253 -2.48 -27.17 7.87
C ASP A 253 -2.71 -25.81 7.19
N LEU A 254 -1.72 -25.27 6.49
CA LEU A 254 -1.76 -23.99 5.79
C LEU A 254 -1.88 -24.14 4.27
N ALA A 255 -1.63 -25.32 3.72
CA ALA A 255 -1.54 -25.53 2.28
C ALA A 255 -2.90 -25.43 1.58
N VAL A 256 -2.95 -24.69 0.47
CA VAL A 256 -4.06 -24.73 -0.50
C VAL A 256 -3.56 -25.49 -1.71
N LYS A 257 -3.66 -26.83 -1.64
CA LYS A 257 -3.06 -27.74 -2.63
C LYS A 257 -1.59 -27.35 -2.86
N THR A 258 -1.17 -27.23 -4.12
CA THR A 258 0.17 -26.77 -4.53
C THR A 258 0.18 -25.31 -5.01
N VAL A 259 -0.94 -24.59 -4.90
CA VAL A 259 -1.11 -23.29 -5.56
C VAL A 259 -0.89 -22.10 -4.64
N ALA A 260 -1.05 -22.27 -3.32
CA ALA A 260 -0.84 -21.21 -2.33
C ALA A 260 -0.64 -21.75 -0.91
N CYS A 261 -0.23 -20.88 0.01
CA CYS A 261 -0.02 -21.13 1.43
C CYS A 261 -0.74 -20.06 2.25
N ARG A 262 -1.68 -20.46 3.11
CA ARG A 262 -2.44 -19.55 4.00
C ARG A 262 -1.57 -19.07 5.15
N SER A 263 -1.88 -17.91 5.70
CA SER A 263 -1.28 -17.50 6.98
C SER A 263 -1.98 -18.20 8.14
N ALA A 264 -1.31 -18.28 9.30
CA ALA A 264 -1.90 -18.85 10.50
C ALA A 264 -3.18 -18.09 10.94
N CYS A 265 -3.22 -16.77 10.76
CA CYS A 265 -4.42 -15.98 11.06
C CYS A 265 -5.60 -16.40 10.16
N ASP A 266 -5.35 -16.60 8.86
CA ASP A 266 -6.37 -17.02 7.91
C ASP A 266 -6.94 -18.41 8.22
N VAL A 267 -6.12 -19.34 8.72
CA VAL A 267 -6.55 -20.71 9.06
C VAL A 267 -7.22 -20.79 10.43
N PHE A 268 -6.58 -20.24 11.46
CA PHE A 268 -6.99 -20.47 12.84
C PHE A 268 -7.89 -19.37 13.42
N ASP A 269 -7.87 -18.17 12.83
CA ASP A 269 -8.67 -17.01 13.22
C ASP A 269 -8.65 -16.68 14.72
N THR A 270 -7.52 -16.95 15.39
CA THR A 270 -7.34 -16.61 16.81
C THR A 270 -6.67 -15.25 16.96
N ASP A 271 -6.96 -14.57 18.07
CA ASP A 271 -6.40 -13.26 18.37
C ASP A 271 -4.86 -13.27 18.45
N GLN A 272 -4.28 -14.40 18.82
CA GLN A 272 -2.82 -14.62 18.87
C GLN A 272 -2.19 -14.58 17.47
N TYR A 273 -2.81 -15.24 16.48
CA TYR A 273 -2.27 -15.26 15.13
C TYR A 273 -2.64 -13.99 14.34
N CYS A 274 -3.78 -13.38 14.67
CA CYS A 274 -4.28 -12.19 14.01
C CYS A 274 -3.88 -10.87 14.70
N CYS A 275 -3.17 -10.95 15.83
CA CYS A 275 -2.78 -9.81 16.66
C CYS A 275 -3.95 -8.87 17.00
N ARG A 276 -5.02 -9.43 17.56
CA ARG A 276 -6.24 -8.70 17.95
C ARG A 276 -6.40 -8.65 19.47
N GLY A 277 -7.26 -7.77 19.96
CA GLY A 277 -7.62 -7.70 21.38
C GLY A 277 -6.39 -7.47 22.26
N THR A 278 -6.15 -8.38 23.22
CA THR A 278 -4.97 -8.33 24.11
C THR A 278 -3.64 -8.50 23.38
N TYR A 279 -3.66 -9.11 22.19
CA TYR A 279 -2.52 -9.25 21.28
C TYR A 279 -2.41 -8.07 20.29
N GLY A 280 -3.11 -6.96 20.52
CA GLY A 280 -3.09 -5.78 19.63
C GLY A 280 -1.86 -4.88 19.75
N GLY A 281 -0.78 -5.36 20.37
CA GLY A 281 0.47 -4.63 20.53
C GLY A 281 1.69 -5.44 20.11
N PRO A 282 2.77 -4.80 19.62
CA PRO A 282 4.01 -5.50 19.25
C PRO A 282 4.61 -6.33 20.40
N SER A 283 4.51 -5.83 21.64
CA SER A 283 4.97 -6.54 22.83
C SER A 283 4.07 -7.68 23.26
N THR A 284 2.81 -7.69 22.82
CA THR A 284 1.81 -8.69 23.23
C THR A 284 1.51 -9.73 22.15
N CYS A 285 1.92 -9.52 20.89
CA CYS A 285 1.82 -10.50 19.81
C CYS A 285 3.21 -10.90 19.29
N PRO A 286 3.88 -11.87 19.94
CA PRO A 286 5.21 -12.31 19.52
C PRO A 286 5.16 -13.20 18.25
N PRO A 287 6.29 -13.36 17.55
CA PRO A 287 6.39 -14.29 16.41
C PRO A 287 6.06 -15.73 16.81
N THR A 288 5.28 -16.43 15.97
CA THR A 288 4.86 -17.81 16.16
C THR A 288 5.70 -18.78 15.31
N GLN A 289 5.51 -20.08 15.47
CA GLN A 289 6.18 -21.07 14.61
C GLN A 289 5.89 -20.86 13.12
N TYR A 290 4.65 -20.47 12.78
CA TYR A 290 4.24 -20.24 11.40
C TYR A 290 4.85 -18.96 10.82
N SER A 291 4.85 -17.86 11.57
CA SER A 291 5.46 -16.62 11.09
C SER A 291 6.98 -16.75 10.98
N LYS A 292 7.63 -17.47 11.90
CA LYS A 292 9.07 -17.78 11.78
C LYS A 292 9.39 -18.59 10.52
N LEU A 293 8.54 -19.55 10.14
CA LEU A 293 8.69 -20.31 8.89
C LEU A 293 8.61 -19.37 7.67
N PHE A 294 7.59 -18.51 7.63
CA PHE A 294 7.43 -17.53 6.55
C PHE A 294 8.63 -16.59 6.47
N LYS A 295 9.10 -16.11 7.62
CA LYS A 295 10.26 -15.22 7.72
C LYS A 295 11.55 -15.89 7.28
N SER A 296 11.73 -17.17 7.59
CA SER A 296 12.91 -17.93 7.16
C SER A 296 12.98 -18.07 5.64
N ALA A 297 11.84 -18.26 4.98
CA ALA A 297 11.78 -18.31 3.51
C ALA A 297 11.92 -16.93 2.87
N CYS A 298 11.36 -15.90 3.53
CA CYS A 298 11.28 -14.54 3.02
C CYS A 298 11.79 -13.51 4.04
N PRO A 299 13.11 -13.39 4.26
CA PRO A 299 13.65 -12.49 5.29
C PRO A 299 13.31 -11.01 5.07
N GLY A 300 13.13 -10.59 3.80
CA GLY A 300 12.77 -9.22 3.41
C GLY A 300 11.27 -8.99 3.23
N ALA A 301 10.42 -9.81 3.84
CA ALA A 301 8.97 -9.67 3.82
C ALA A 301 8.37 -9.75 5.24
N TYR A 302 7.22 -9.11 5.43
CA TYR A 302 6.43 -9.23 6.65
C TYR A 302 5.90 -10.65 6.77
N SER A 303 6.21 -11.32 7.88
CA SER A 303 5.73 -12.67 8.16
C SER A 303 4.49 -12.72 9.06
N TYR A 304 4.24 -11.65 9.81
CA TYR A 304 3.05 -11.43 10.65
C TYR A 304 2.91 -9.92 10.91
N ALA A 305 1.87 -9.50 11.63
CA ALA A 305 1.51 -8.09 11.74
C ALA A 305 2.69 -7.20 12.22
N TYR A 306 3.35 -7.53 13.33
CA TYR A 306 4.36 -6.65 13.93
C TYR A 306 5.81 -6.96 13.54
N ASP A 307 6.05 -7.48 12.33
CA ASP A 307 7.39 -7.82 11.81
C ASP A 307 8.15 -6.60 11.23
N ASP A 308 8.12 -5.44 11.88
CA ASP A 308 8.54 -4.17 11.28
C ASP A 308 10.05 -4.09 11.00
N ARG A 309 10.88 -4.42 12.00
CA ARG A 309 12.33 -4.12 12.01
C ARG A 309 13.12 -4.63 10.81
N SER A 310 12.64 -5.67 10.14
CA SER A 310 13.33 -6.32 9.02
C SER A 310 12.50 -6.40 7.74
N SER A 311 11.29 -5.83 7.76
CA SER A 311 10.30 -6.00 6.68
C SER A 311 9.79 -4.68 6.13
N LEU A 312 9.89 -3.59 6.90
CA LEU A 312 9.55 -2.26 6.45
C LEU A 312 10.77 -1.58 5.84
N PHE A 313 10.62 -1.13 4.61
CA PHE A 313 11.69 -0.46 3.89
C PHE A 313 11.30 0.97 3.54
N THR A 314 12.30 1.82 3.44
CA THR A 314 12.10 3.24 3.13
C THR A 314 13.02 3.67 1.99
N CYS A 315 12.53 4.61 1.18
CA CYS A 315 13.29 5.19 0.08
C CYS A 315 12.80 6.60 -0.25
N SER A 316 13.72 7.54 -0.38
CA SER A 316 13.40 8.89 -0.86
C SER A 316 13.51 8.98 -2.37
N ASP A 317 12.54 9.64 -3.02
CA ASP A 317 12.51 9.91 -4.47
C ASP A 317 12.70 8.65 -5.36
N GLY A 318 12.23 7.48 -4.89
CA GLY A 318 12.39 6.21 -5.59
C GLY A 318 11.28 5.93 -6.61
N ASP A 319 11.66 5.42 -7.78
CA ASP A 319 10.77 4.66 -8.65
C ASP A 319 10.82 3.18 -8.26
N TYR A 320 9.84 2.38 -8.69
CA TYR A 320 9.70 1.00 -8.22
C TYR A 320 9.51 0.01 -9.37
N ILE A 321 10.30 -1.05 -9.33
CA ILE A 321 10.11 -2.24 -10.16
C ILE A 321 9.49 -3.34 -9.29
N ILE A 322 8.29 -3.78 -9.64
CA ILE A 322 7.55 -4.85 -8.98
C ILE A 322 7.65 -6.08 -9.88
N THR A 323 8.36 -7.10 -9.42
CA THR A 323 8.58 -8.32 -10.19
C THR A 323 7.82 -9.48 -9.55
N PHE A 324 6.87 -10.03 -10.30
CA PHE A 324 6.18 -11.26 -9.95
C PHE A 324 7.03 -12.47 -10.37
N CYS A 325 7.07 -13.50 -9.52
CA CYS A 325 7.93 -14.67 -9.63
C CYS A 325 9.44 -14.37 -9.63
N SER A 326 9.86 -13.28 -8.98
CA SER A 326 11.27 -12.95 -8.84
C SER A 326 12.02 -14.03 -8.06
N LYS A 327 13.02 -14.66 -8.68
CA LYS A 327 14.03 -15.46 -7.96
C LYS A 327 15.25 -14.59 -7.74
N ARG A 328 15.47 -14.14 -6.50
CA ARG A 328 16.74 -13.48 -6.17
C ARG A 328 17.86 -14.50 -6.28
N LYS A 329 18.64 -14.46 -7.37
CA LYS A 329 19.95 -15.11 -7.38
C LYS A 329 20.80 -14.38 -6.35
N GLY A 330 21.29 -15.11 -5.34
CA GLY A 330 22.13 -14.54 -4.29
C GLY A 330 23.27 -13.71 -4.87
N SER A 331 23.45 -12.51 -4.33
CA SER A 331 24.58 -11.58 -4.47
C SER A 331 25.63 -11.95 -5.54
N GLY A 332 25.25 -11.82 -6.80
CA GLY A 332 26.17 -11.85 -7.93
C GLY A 332 25.74 -10.71 -8.85
N ALA A 333 26.62 -9.74 -9.05
CA ALA A 333 26.37 -8.55 -9.85
C ALA A 333 25.58 -8.89 -11.11
N THR A 334 24.30 -8.48 -11.15
CA THR A 334 23.48 -8.56 -12.35
C THR A 334 24.08 -7.58 -13.34
N THR A 335 24.89 -8.08 -14.27
CA THR A 335 25.21 -7.36 -15.49
C THR A 335 23.89 -7.01 -16.16
N ILE A 336 23.58 -5.71 -16.21
CA ILE A 336 22.49 -5.15 -17.02
C ILE A 336 22.83 -5.49 -18.48
N LYS A 337 22.42 -6.67 -18.94
CA LYS A 337 22.43 -6.97 -20.38
C LYS A 337 21.22 -6.28 -20.98
N SER A 338 21.51 -5.08 -21.51
CA SER A 338 20.86 -4.48 -22.67
C SER A 338 19.35 -4.27 -22.61
N ILE A 339 18.93 -3.17 -21.97
CA ILE A 339 17.68 -2.46 -22.30
C ILE A 339 17.94 -1.36 -23.37
N PHE A 340 19.20 -1.13 -23.77
CA PHE A 340 19.55 -0.09 -24.75
C PHE A 340 19.47 -0.50 -26.23
N SER A 341 19.04 -1.73 -26.57
CA SER A 341 19.01 -2.19 -27.97
C SER A 341 17.72 -1.88 -28.74
N TRP A 342 16.74 -1.18 -28.15
CA TRP A 342 15.44 -0.93 -28.81
C TRP A 342 15.03 0.55 -28.93
N ILE A 343 15.91 1.52 -28.63
CA ILE A 343 15.58 2.97 -28.71
C ILE A 343 16.26 3.71 -29.88
N ILE A 344 17.02 3.04 -30.76
CA ILE A 344 17.56 3.69 -31.97
C ILE A 344 17.38 2.70 -33.13
N PRO A 345 16.48 2.94 -34.11
CA PRO A 345 16.57 4.10 -34.99
C PRO A 345 15.20 4.69 -35.41
N MET A 346 14.86 5.89 -34.93
CA MET A 346 13.79 6.72 -35.56
C MET A 346 14.18 8.20 -35.70
N PHE A 347 15.47 8.54 -35.64
CA PHE A 347 15.97 9.91 -35.80
C PHE A 347 17.15 10.02 -36.79
N ALA A 348 17.13 9.25 -37.87
CA ALA A 348 18.15 9.36 -38.92
C ALA A 348 17.54 9.30 -40.33
N THR A 349 16.57 10.17 -40.65
CA THR A 349 16.17 10.45 -42.05
C THR A 349 15.74 11.90 -42.31
N VAL A 350 16.05 12.85 -41.42
CA VAL A 350 15.90 14.28 -41.74
C VAL A 350 17.18 14.99 -41.34
N ILE A 351 17.78 15.71 -42.28
CA ILE A 351 19.08 16.42 -42.27
C ILE A 351 20.19 15.64 -43.00
N SER A 352 20.04 15.48 -44.31
CA SER A 352 21.14 15.27 -45.28
C SER A 352 20.86 16.03 -46.58
N TRP A 353 20.19 17.18 -46.51
CA TRP A 353 19.87 18.01 -47.69
C TRP A 353 20.29 19.48 -47.52
N TRP A 354 21.25 19.75 -46.64
CA TRP A 354 21.88 21.07 -46.52
C TRP A 354 23.37 20.88 -46.25
N LEU A 355 24.10 20.53 -47.31
CA LEU A 355 25.51 20.84 -47.58
C LEU A 355 25.87 20.04 -48.83
N TRP A 356 26.14 20.75 -49.94
CA TRP A 356 26.42 20.28 -51.31
C TRP A 356 25.19 20.15 -52.25
N ILE A 357 24.60 21.29 -52.61
CA ILE A 357 24.62 21.93 -53.95
C ILE A 357 24.07 23.35 -53.80
#